data_AF-A0A0G1A075-F1
#
_entry.id   AF-A0A0G1A075-F1
#
_cell.length_a   1.000
_cell.length_b   1.000
_cell.length_c   1.000
_cell.angle_alpha   90.00
_cell.angle_beta   90.00
_cell.angle_gamma   90.00
#
_symmetry.space_group_name_H-M   'P 1'
#
loop_
_entity.id
_entity.type
_entity.pdbx_description
1 polymer ?
#
loop_
_entity_poly.entity_id
_entity_poly.type
_entity_poly.pdbx_seq_one_letter_code
_entity_poly.pdbx_strand_id
1 'polypeptide(L)'
;MEAKLYETLEDLLLGLQDIDKDVVRRRFGLHAPKETLQEIGDDYGVTRERIRQIQNRAMDGITPKAKKHVFILSLSTKARQHLGKVGVKREKTVTKDFARTHNISEKGESLLAFLILLSEKLHHHEETNEMHSFISASEKQTR
;
A
#
# COMPACT_ATOMS: atom_id res chain seq x y z
N MET A 1 3.68 5.14 -17.33
CA MET A 1 3.95 5.13 -15.88
C MET A 1 3.16 4.02 -15.19
N GLU A 2 1.85 3.94 -15.44
CA GLU A 2 0.97 2.93 -14.83
C GLU A 2 1.43 1.47 -15.06
N ALA A 3 1.81 1.11 -16.29
CA ALA A 3 2.36 -0.22 -16.58
C ALA A 3 3.56 -0.60 -15.69
N LYS A 4 4.43 0.37 -15.36
CA LYS A 4 5.60 0.14 -14.49
C LYS A 4 5.19 -0.07 -13.02
N LEU A 5 4.06 0.48 -12.59
CA LEU A 5 3.49 0.20 -11.27
C LEU A 5 3.09 -1.27 -11.18
N TYR A 6 2.37 -1.78 -12.18
CA TYR A 6 1.93 -3.18 -12.22
C TYR A 6 3.09 -4.16 -12.34
N GLU A 7 4.09 -3.86 -13.18
CA GLU A 7 5.32 -4.66 -13.25
C GLU A 7 6.01 -4.73 -11.88
N THR A 8 6.15 -3.60 -11.21
CA THR A 8 6.75 -3.52 -9.86
C THR A 8 5.92 -4.32 -8.84
N LEU A 9 4.59 -4.31 -8.94
CA LEU A 9 3.75 -5.11 -8.07
C LEU A 9 4.05 -6.61 -8.23
N GLU A 10 4.08 -7.10 -9.47
CA GLU A 10 4.34 -8.51 -9.73
C GLU A 10 5.73 -8.93 -9.26
N ASP A 11 6.75 -8.08 -9.43
CA ASP A 11 8.10 -8.31 -8.91
C ASP A 11 8.12 -8.44 -7.38
N LEU A 12 7.34 -7.63 -6.66
CA LEU A 12 7.23 -7.71 -5.21
C LEU A 12 6.54 -8.99 -4.75
N LEU A 13 5.47 -9.37 -5.46
CA LEU A 13 4.67 -10.56 -5.18
C LEU A 13 5.35 -11.88 -5.60
N LEU A 14 6.42 -11.81 -6.38
CA LEU A 14 7.16 -12.98 -6.86
C LEU A 14 7.73 -13.78 -5.69
N GLY A 15 7.44 -15.08 -5.63
CA GLY A 15 7.90 -15.98 -4.55
C GLY A 15 7.05 -15.98 -3.28
N LEU A 16 5.97 -15.19 -3.20
CA LEU A 16 4.93 -15.36 -2.18
C LEU A 16 4.04 -16.57 -2.51
N GLN A 17 3.37 -17.13 -1.50
CA GLN A 17 2.32 -18.13 -1.74
C GLN A 17 1.12 -17.49 -2.43
N ASP A 18 0.34 -18.26 -3.20
CA ASP A 18 -0.78 -17.69 -3.96
C ASP A 18 -1.84 -17.07 -3.05
N ILE A 19 -2.09 -17.66 -1.88
CA ILE A 19 -2.98 -17.07 -0.86
C ILE A 19 -2.44 -15.75 -0.30
N ASP A 20 -1.12 -15.60 -0.14
CA ASP A 20 -0.51 -14.37 0.32
C ASP A 20 -0.68 -13.25 -0.73
N LYS A 21 -0.46 -13.59 -2.00
CA LYS A 21 -0.66 -12.66 -3.12
C LYS A 21 -2.12 -12.22 -3.21
N ASP A 22 -3.06 -13.14 -3.11
CA ASP A 22 -4.49 -12.85 -3.22
C ASP A 22 -4.96 -11.95 -2.07
N VAL A 23 -4.65 -12.32 -0.81
CA VAL A 23 -4.99 -11.51 0.36
C VAL A 23 -4.43 -10.08 0.24
N VAL A 24 -3.20 -9.91 -0.23
CA VAL A 24 -2.62 -8.57 -0.49
C VAL A 24 -3.38 -7.83 -1.59
N ARG A 25 -3.66 -8.47 -2.74
CA ARG A 25 -4.40 -7.84 -3.84
C ARG A 25 -5.78 -7.36 -3.42
N ARG A 26 -6.51 -8.19 -2.67
CA ARG A 26 -7.86 -7.92 -2.16
C ARG A 26 -7.87 -6.84 -1.08
N ARG A 27 -7.00 -6.99 -0.07
CA ARG A 27 -6.94 -6.05 1.08
C ARG A 27 -6.56 -4.63 0.66
N PHE A 28 -5.62 -4.50 -0.29
CA PHE A 28 -5.14 -3.19 -0.74
C PHE A 28 -5.82 -2.68 -2.01
N GLY A 29 -6.73 -3.46 -2.60
CA GLY A 29 -7.52 -3.07 -3.76
C GLY A 29 -6.68 -2.86 -5.02
N LEU A 30 -5.73 -3.76 -5.28
CA LEU A 30 -4.72 -3.61 -6.33
C LEU A 30 -5.25 -3.92 -7.75
N HIS A 31 -6.38 -4.63 -7.82
CA HIS A 31 -7.09 -4.95 -9.07
C HIS A 31 -8.62 -4.82 -8.96
N ALA A 32 -9.14 -4.84 -7.74
CA ALA A 32 -10.56 -4.79 -7.39
C ALA A 32 -10.77 -3.77 -6.24
N PRO A 33 -12.01 -3.44 -5.86
CA PRO A 33 -12.27 -2.67 -4.65
C PRO A 33 -11.61 -3.29 -3.41
N LYS A 34 -11.23 -2.45 -2.45
CA LYS A 34 -10.63 -2.91 -1.19
C LYS A 34 -11.64 -3.71 -0.40
N GLU A 35 -11.21 -4.85 0.12
CA GLU A 35 -12.00 -5.69 1.01
C GLU A 35 -11.42 -5.69 2.43
N THR A 36 -12.29 -5.97 3.39
CA THR A 36 -11.96 -6.13 4.80
C THR A 36 -11.42 -7.53 5.08
N LEU A 37 -10.67 -7.67 6.18
CA LEU A 37 -10.19 -8.98 6.64
C LEU A 37 -11.34 -9.97 6.91
N GLN A 38 -12.52 -9.46 7.26
CA GLN A 38 -13.70 -10.29 7.52
C GLN A 38 -14.28 -10.81 6.20
N GLU A 39 -14.52 -9.93 5.22
CA GLU A 39 -15.02 -10.33 3.90
C GLU A 39 -14.11 -11.36 3.23
N ILE A 40 -12.80 -11.14 3.27
CA ILE A 40 -11.82 -12.11 2.75
C ILE A 40 -11.85 -13.42 3.55
N GLY A 41 -12.04 -13.34 4.88
CA GLY A 41 -12.12 -14.51 5.74
C GLY A 41 -13.34 -15.38 5.45
N ASP A 42 -14.50 -14.74 5.27
CA ASP A 42 -15.76 -15.39 4.94
C ASP A 42 -15.64 -16.16 3.61
N ASP A 43 -15.01 -15.58 2.59
CA ASP A 43 -14.77 -16.23 1.30
C ASP A 43 -13.83 -17.44 1.39
N TYR A 44 -12.81 -17.36 2.24
CA TYR A 44 -11.88 -18.47 2.47
C TYR A 44 -12.39 -19.50 3.49
N GLY A 45 -13.53 -19.25 4.14
CA GLY A 45 -14.05 -20.07 5.23
C GLY A 45 -13.14 -20.09 6.47
N VAL A 46 -12.43 -18.99 6.72
CA VAL A 46 -11.50 -18.84 7.86
C VAL A 46 -11.80 -17.59 8.67
N THR A 47 -11.27 -17.53 9.88
CA THR A 47 -11.48 -16.36 10.74
C THR A 47 -10.75 -15.12 10.21
N ARG A 48 -11.27 -13.93 10.53
CA ARG A 48 -10.59 -12.64 10.33
C ARG A 48 -9.13 -12.67 10.80
N GLU A 49 -8.88 -13.27 11.95
CA GLU A 49 -7.55 -13.38 12.54
C GLU A 49 -6.61 -14.23 11.69
N ARG A 50 -7.12 -15.28 11.05
CA ARG A 50 -6.33 -16.08 10.11
C ARG A 50 -5.92 -15.28 8.89
N ILE A 51 -6.82 -14.48 8.33
CA ILE A 51 -6.47 -13.58 7.21
C ILE A 51 -5.46 -12.52 7.66
N ARG A 52 -5.58 -11.98 8.89
CA ARG A 52 -4.59 -11.04 9.44
C ARG A 52 -3.19 -11.65 9.50
N GLN A 53 -3.07 -12.91 9.94
CA GLN A 53 -1.80 -13.63 9.96
C GLN A 53 -1.21 -13.81 8.55
N ILE A 54 -2.06 -14.18 7.57
CA ILE A 54 -1.67 -14.31 6.16
C ILE A 54 -1.19 -12.97 5.61
N GLN A 55 -1.95 -11.89 5.86
CA GLN A 55 -1.57 -10.53 5.47
C GLN A 55 -0.19 -10.16 6.02
N ASN A 56 0.04 -10.35 7.32
CA ASN A 56 1.31 -10.00 7.95
C ASN A 56 2.48 -10.76 7.33
N ARG A 57 2.33 -12.08 7.15
CA ARG A 57 3.34 -12.91 6.49
C ARG A 57 3.65 -12.45 5.07
N ALA A 58 2.62 -12.06 4.30
CA ALA A 58 2.81 -11.52 2.96
C ALA A 58 3.60 -10.19 3.00
N MET A 59 3.24 -9.30 3.92
CA MET A 59 3.90 -8.00 4.10
C MET A 59 5.36 -8.15 4.55
N ASP A 60 5.69 -9.14 5.39
CA ASP A 60 7.06 -9.46 5.79
C ASP A 60 7.93 -9.88 4.59
N GLY A 61 7.34 -10.55 3.59
CA GLY A 61 8.03 -10.92 2.35
C GLY A 61 8.18 -9.77 1.35
N ILE A 62 7.21 -8.85 1.30
CA ILE A 62 7.18 -7.72 0.35
C ILE A 62 8.07 -6.57 0.81
N THR A 63 8.01 -6.24 2.10
CA THR A 63 8.62 -5.04 2.68
C THR A 63 10.12 -4.94 2.40
N PRO A 64 10.95 -5.99 2.62
CA PRO A 64 12.39 -5.92 2.34
C PRO A 64 12.72 -5.70 0.86
N LYS A 65 11.90 -6.24 -0.06
CA LYS A 65 12.07 -6.07 -1.51
C LYS A 65 11.72 -4.65 -1.91
N ALA A 66 10.61 -4.13 -1.39
CA ALA A 66 10.12 -2.80 -1.72
C ALA A 66 11.12 -1.70 -1.34
N LYS A 67 11.75 -1.81 -0.16
CA LYS A 67 12.78 -0.87 0.32
C LYS A 67 14.00 -0.78 -0.62
N LYS A 68 14.32 -1.86 -1.32
CA LYS A 68 15.47 -1.93 -2.23
C LYS A 68 15.09 -1.63 -3.69
N HIS A 69 13.80 -1.53 -3.99
CA HIS A 69 13.32 -1.41 -5.35
C HIS A 69 13.52 0.01 -5.88
N VAL A 70 14.40 0.16 -6.89
CA VAL A 70 14.83 1.47 -7.45
C VAL A 70 13.64 2.32 -7.88
N PHE A 71 12.63 1.73 -8.53
CA PHE A 71 11.46 2.46 -8.98
C PHE A 71 10.63 3.00 -7.80
N ILE A 72 10.45 2.23 -6.73
CA ILE A 72 9.68 2.65 -5.54
C ILE A 72 10.39 3.82 -4.84
N LEU A 73 11.71 3.75 -4.71
CA LEU A 73 12.51 4.85 -4.17
C LEU A 73 12.36 6.13 -5.03
N SER A 74 12.36 5.97 -6.36
CA SER A 74 12.14 7.09 -7.29
C SER A 74 10.73 7.68 -7.16
N LEU A 75 9.71 6.84 -6.99
CA LEU A 75 8.31 7.27 -6.82
C LEU A 75 8.13 8.05 -5.53
N SER A 76 8.66 7.54 -4.42
CA SER A 76 8.57 8.23 -3.12
C SER A 76 9.23 9.61 -3.16
N THR A 77 10.30 9.76 -3.94
CA THR A 77 11.01 11.02 -4.12
C THR A 77 10.20 12.00 -4.97
N LYS A 78 9.61 11.53 -6.08
CA LYS A 78 8.72 12.35 -6.92
C LYS A 78 7.45 12.75 -6.18
N ALA A 79 6.84 11.83 -5.43
CA ALA A 79 5.67 12.11 -4.59
C ALA A 79 6.01 13.15 -3.50
N ARG A 80 7.20 13.07 -2.89
CA ARG A 80 7.68 14.09 -1.93
C ARG A 80 7.91 15.47 -2.56
N GLN A 81 8.37 15.54 -3.80
CA GLN A 81 8.48 16.83 -4.51
C GLN A 81 7.10 17.46 -4.76
N HIS A 82 6.07 16.64 -5.02
CA HIS A 82 4.68 17.10 -5.16
C HIS A 82 3.99 17.45 -3.83
N LEU A 83 4.50 16.95 -2.69
CA LEU A 83 3.96 17.25 -1.35
C LEU A 83 4.15 18.72 -0.93
N GLY A 84 5.10 19.45 -1.52
CA GLY A 84 5.40 20.85 -1.17
C GLY A 84 6.07 20.99 0.21
N LYS A 85 6.25 22.24 0.68
CA LYS A 85 6.98 22.57 1.94
C LYS A 85 6.28 22.09 3.23
N VAL A 86 5.00 21.74 3.16
CA VAL A 86 4.18 21.34 4.31
C VAL A 86 4.28 19.82 4.43
N GLY A 87 5.20 19.33 5.27
CA GLY A 87 5.57 17.92 5.39
C GLY A 87 4.49 16.93 5.84
N VAL A 88 3.20 17.30 5.78
CA VAL A 88 2.05 16.43 6.07
C VAL A 88 0.88 16.78 5.14
N LYS A 89 0.46 15.81 4.31
CA LYS A 89 -0.84 15.80 3.63
C LYS A 89 -1.48 14.43 3.83
N ARG A 90 -2.81 14.36 3.73
CA ARG A 90 -3.54 13.08 3.73
C ARG A 90 -3.05 12.20 2.57
N GLU A 91 -2.80 10.93 2.83
CA GLU A 91 -2.38 9.93 1.83
C GLU A 91 -3.22 10.02 0.54
N LYS A 92 -4.54 9.99 0.70
CA LYS A 92 -5.49 10.07 -0.41
C LYS A 92 -5.33 11.33 -1.26
N THR A 93 -4.88 12.44 -0.68
CA THR A 93 -4.65 13.70 -1.42
C THR A 93 -3.37 13.62 -2.23
N VAL A 94 -2.29 13.10 -1.66
CA VAL A 94 -0.99 12.96 -2.35
C VAL A 94 -1.11 12.02 -3.53
N THR A 95 -1.72 10.85 -3.31
CA THR A 95 -1.90 9.84 -4.34
C THR A 95 -2.79 10.35 -5.46
N LYS A 96 -3.90 11.02 -5.15
CA LYS A 96 -4.81 11.58 -6.17
C LYS A 96 -4.17 12.68 -7.00
N ASP A 97 -3.43 13.60 -6.37
CA ASP A 97 -2.74 14.67 -7.09
C ASP A 97 -1.67 14.10 -8.02
N PHE A 98 -0.90 13.11 -7.55
CA PHE A 98 0.12 12.44 -8.35
C PHE A 98 -0.48 11.61 -9.49
N ALA A 99 -1.57 10.89 -9.22
CA ALA A 99 -2.29 10.09 -10.20
C ALA A 99 -2.86 10.96 -11.33
N ARG A 100 -3.50 12.08 -10.98
CA ARG A 100 -3.99 13.06 -11.96
C ARG A 100 -2.87 13.62 -12.84
N THR A 101 -1.73 13.94 -12.24
CA THR A 101 -0.57 14.49 -12.95
C THR A 101 0.02 13.50 -13.96
N HIS A 102 -0.12 12.19 -13.71
CA HIS A 102 0.47 11.13 -14.52
C HIS A 102 -0.56 10.28 -15.28
N ASN A 103 -1.81 10.75 -15.38
CA ASN A 103 -2.93 10.06 -16.05
C ASN A 103 -3.11 8.60 -15.60
N ILE A 104 -2.97 8.33 -14.30
CA ILE A 104 -3.14 7.00 -13.72
C ILE A 104 -4.63 6.73 -13.49
N SER A 105 -5.11 5.53 -13.85
CA SER A 105 -6.50 5.13 -13.63
C SER A 105 -6.88 5.03 -12.14
N GLU A 106 -8.18 5.04 -11.82
CA GLU A 106 -8.66 4.83 -10.44
C GLU A 106 -8.15 3.51 -9.83
N LYS A 107 -8.00 2.46 -10.64
CA LYS A 107 -7.42 1.18 -10.20
C LYS A 107 -5.92 1.32 -9.90
N GLY A 108 -5.21 2.06 -10.75
CA GLY A 108 -3.80 2.39 -10.56
C GLY A 108 -3.55 3.31 -9.35
N GLU A 109 -4.52 4.09 -8.89
CA GLU A 109 -4.40 4.92 -7.68
C GLU A 109 -4.14 4.08 -6.42
N SER A 110 -4.89 2.99 -6.24
CA SER A 110 -4.71 2.09 -5.09
C SER A 110 -3.32 1.45 -5.10
N LEU A 111 -2.85 1.05 -6.28
CA LEU A 111 -1.51 0.50 -6.46
C LEU A 111 -0.43 1.55 -6.19
N LEU A 112 -0.60 2.77 -6.70
CA LEU A 112 0.32 3.87 -6.41
C LEU A 112 0.39 4.17 -4.91
N ALA A 113 -0.76 4.24 -4.23
CA ALA A 113 -0.83 4.42 -2.77
C ALA A 113 -0.07 3.30 -2.05
N PHE A 114 -0.30 2.05 -2.43
CA PHE A 114 0.36 0.89 -1.86
C PHE A 114 1.89 0.92 -2.04
N LEU A 115 2.38 1.24 -3.25
CA LEU A 115 3.84 1.33 -3.49
C LEU A 115 4.49 2.49 -2.73
N ILE A 116 3.79 3.63 -2.59
CA ILE A 116 4.27 4.76 -1.76
C ILE A 116 4.30 4.35 -0.29
N LEU A 117 3.28 3.64 0.19
CA LEU A 117 3.18 3.13 1.56
C LEU A 117 4.37 2.24 1.92
N LEU A 118 4.76 1.34 1.00
CA LEU A 118 5.88 0.43 1.18
C LEU A 118 7.27 1.10 1.18
N SER A 119 7.37 2.36 0.76
CA SER A 119 8.65 3.07 0.57
C SER A 119 9.28 3.65 1.85
N GLU A 120 8.72 3.34 3.02
CA GLU A 120 9.31 3.59 4.35
C GLU A 120 9.68 5.05 4.70
N LYS A 121 8.90 6.02 4.21
CA LYS A 121 8.93 7.41 4.72
C LYS A 121 7.65 7.84 5.44
N LEU A 122 6.71 6.91 5.64
CA LEU A 122 5.37 7.21 6.13
C LEU A 122 4.94 6.11 7.10
N HIS A 123 4.91 6.41 8.39
CA HIS A 123 4.42 5.46 9.40
C HIS A 123 2.90 5.30 9.20
N HIS A 124 2.47 4.08 8.89
CA HIS A 124 1.07 3.73 8.70
C HIS A 124 0.52 3.07 9.97
N HIS A 125 -0.47 3.72 10.58
CA HIS A 125 -1.24 3.11 11.65
C HIS A 125 -2.49 2.47 11.04
N GLU A 126 -2.64 1.15 11.19
CA GLU A 126 -3.83 0.42 10.71
C GLU A 126 -5.12 0.92 11.39
N GLU A 127 -6.22 0.90 10.63
CA GLU A 127 -7.58 1.22 11.10
C GLU A 127 -7.97 0.35 12.30
N THR A 128 -8.30 0.99 13.43
CA THR A 128 -9.24 0.45 14.40
C THR A 128 -10.63 1.04 14.12
N ASN A 129 -11.69 0.38 14.60
CA ASN A 129 -13.12 0.71 14.37
C ASN A 129 -13.54 2.17 14.65
N GLU A 130 -12.63 3.05 15.08
CA GLU A 130 -12.91 4.43 15.51
C GLU A 130 -12.05 5.51 14.80
N MET A 131 -11.08 5.18 13.93
CA MET A 131 -10.18 6.18 13.30
C MET A 131 -9.78 5.84 11.86
N HIS A 132 -9.74 6.85 10.97
CA HIS A 132 -9.25 6.73 9.59
C HIS A 132 -7.71 6.60 9.49
N SER A 133 -7.21 5.84 8.51
CA SER A 133 -5.78 5.73 8.20
C SER A 133 -5.14 7.10 7.85
N PHE A 134 -3.97 7.37 8.43
CA PHE A 134 -3.16 8.55 8.13
C PHE A 134 -1.68 8.19 7.94
N ILE A 135 -0.98 9.07 7.22
CA ILE A 135 0.42 8.94 6.81
C ILE A 135 1.21 10.10 7.43
N SER A 136 2.30 9.84 8.17
CA SER A 136 3.16 10.87 8.78
C SER A 136 4.63 10.76 8.36
N ALA A 137 5.24 11.90 8.00
CA ALA A 137 6.65 11.99 7.63
C ALA A 137 7.61 12.14 8.83
N SER A 138 7.08 12.13 10.06
CA SER A 138 7.88 12.10 11.29
C SER A 138 7.36 11.02 12.23
N GLU A 139 8.32 10.37 12.88
CA GLU A 139 8.15 9.40 13.95
C GLU A 139 7.69 10.17 15.20
N LYS A 140 6.38 10.28 15.42
CA LYS A 140 5.90 10.72 16.73
C LYS A 140 5.91 9.52 17.66
N GLN A 141 6.98 9.45 18.44
CA GLN A 141 7.11 8.62 19.62
C GLN A 141 5.99 8.98 20.59
N THR A 142 4.88 8.23 20.58
CA THR A 142 3.88 8.31 21.65
C THR A 142 4.46 7.66 22.89
N ARG A 143 4.83 8.52 23.86
CA ARG A 143 4.94 8.14 25.27
C ARG A 143 3.56 7.82 25.84
#